data_AF-A0AAV4HXT6-F1
#
_entry.id   AF-A0AAV4HXT6-F1
#
_cell.length_a   1.000
_cell.length_b   1.000
_cell.length_c   1.000
_cell.angle_alpha   90.00
_cell.angle_beta   90.00
_cell.angle_gamma   90.00
#
_symmetry.space_group_name_H-M   'P 1'
#
loop_
_entity.id
_entity.type
_entity.pdbx_description
1 polymer ?
#
loop_
_entity_poly.entity_id
_entity_poly.type
_entity_poly.pdbx_seq_one_letter_code
_entity_poly.pdbx_strand_id
1 'polypeptide(L)'
;MTTTAPTMNTTPGMQCYTCKDKQCTQQELTSCASTEPLCMNTISQTMAGERAFIKGCASVAECKDKWWLKTAGRADCFLLDDGPTGPAGLRLDACAFCCTGSGCNQHAIPDLPDMYQP
;
A
#
# COMPACT_ATOMS: atom_id res chain seq x y z
N MET A 1 32.26 5.68 34.97
CA MET A 1 31.95 4.42 34.26
C MET A 1 31.05 4.79 33.10
N THR A 2 31.58 4.73 31.89
CA THR A 2 30.91 5.19 30.66
C THR A 2 30.28 3.97 30.00
N THR A 3 28.96 3.88 30.01
CA THR A 3 28.23 2.81 29.31
C THR A 3 27.73 3.38 27.99
N THR A 4 28.49 3.20 26.93
CA THR A 4 28.04 3.42 25.55
C THR A 4 27.11 2.27 25.16
N ALA A 5 25.83 2.60 24.94
CA ALA A 5 24.87 1.68 24.35
C ALA A 5 25.31 1.32 22.92
N PRO A 6 25.13 0.08 22.44
CA PRO A 6 25.46 -0.29 21.08
C PRO A 6 24.52 0.45 20.12
N THR A 7 25.09 1.27 19.25
CA THR A 7 24.43 1.79 18.06
C THR A 7 24.03 0.58 17.21
N MET A 8 22.75 0.23 17.22
CA MET A 8 22.22 -0.71 16.24
C MET A 8 22.39 -0.06 14.87
N ASN A 9 23.32 -0.58 14.07
CA ASN A 9 23.31 -0.40 12.63
C ASN A 9 21.99 -1.00 12.12
N THR A 10 20.94 -0.19 12.14
CA THR A 10 19.68 -0.50 11.49
C THR A 10 19.96 -0.42 10.00
N THR A 11 20.13 -1.58 9.35
CA THR A 11 19.74 -1.70 7.95
C THR A 11 18.43 -0.94 7.80
N PRO A 12 18.28 0.01 6.86
CA PRO A 12 17.03 0.74 6.72
C PRO A 12 15.92 -0.30 6.63
N GLY A 13 15.10 -0.39 7.68
CA GLY A 13 13.99 -1.32 7.71
C GLY A 13 13.10 -1.04 6.50
N MET A 14 12.33 -2.03 6.06
CA MET A 14 11.30 -1.81 5.06
C MET A 14 10.46 -0.58 5.47
N GLN A 15 10.26 0.37 4.56
CA GLN A 15 9.39 1.53 4.81
C GLN A 15 8.29 1.55 3.77
N CYS A 16 7.10 1.98 4.15
CA CYS A 16 5.95 2.09 3.27
C CYS A 16 5.31 3.45 3.41
N TYR A 17 4.72 3.95 2.33
CA TYR A 17 3.86 5.11 2.40
C TYR A 17 2.60 4.79 3.21
N THR A 18 2.14 5.78 3.96
CA THR A 18 0.89 5.82 4.71
C THR A 18 0.18 7.13 4.39
N CYS A 19 -1.15 7.15 4.44
CA CYS A 19 -1.95 8.34 4.15
C CYS A 19 -2.32 9.08 5.45
N LYS A 20 -2.17 10.41 5.48
CA LYS A 20 -2.67 11.24 6.60
C LYS A 20 -4.13 11.62 6.44
N ASP A 21 -4.64 11.58 5.22
CA ASP A 21 -6.01 11.90 4.84
C ASP A 21 -6.63 10.78 4.01
N LYS A 22 -7.96 10.76 3.92
CA LYS A 22 -8.72 9.73 3.22
C LYS A 22 -8.38 9.64 1.73
N GLN A 23 -8.08 10.77 1.10
CA GLN A 23 -7.74 10.84 -0.33
C GLN A 23 -6.24 10.62 -0.60
N CYS A 24 -5.42 10.43 0.44
CA CYS A 24 -3.97 10.29 0.35
C CYS A 24 -3.27 11.46 -0.37
N THR A 25 -3.83 12.67 -0.28
CA THR A 25 -3.17 13.88 -0.78
C THR A 25 -1.91 14.21 0.00
N GLN A 26 -1.82 13.74 1.25
CA GLN A 26 -0.66 13.81 2.11
C GLN A 26 -0.22 12.40 2.50
N GLN A 27 0.99 12.04 2.05
CA GLN A 27 1.59 10.73 2.34
C GLN A 27 2.86 10.90 3.17
N GLU A 28 3.18 9.91 4.00
CA GLU A 28 4.46 9.83 4.70
C GLU A 28 5.01 8.41 4.72
N LEU A 29 6.34 8.28 4.69
CA LEU A 29 7.02 7.00 4.88
C LEU A 29 7.10 6.64 6.35
N THR A 30 6.64 5.43 6.67
CA THR A 30 6.73 4.84 8.01
C THR A 30 7.53 3.56 7.96
N SER A 31 8.36 3.31 8.97
CA SER A 31 9.11 2.07 9.11
C SER A 31 8.20 0.91 9.50
N CYS A 32 8.35 -0.21 8.79
CA CYS A 32 7.57 -1.42 9.00
C CYS A 32 8.21 -2.34 10.02
N ALA A 33 7.37 -3.10 10.73
CA ALA A 33 7.82 -4.21 11.56
C ALA A 33 8.39 -5.33 10.68
N SER A 34 9.27 -6.16 11.24
CA SER A 34 9.81 -7.33 10.54
C SER A 34 8.74 -8.37 10.18
N THR A 35 7.59 -8.35 10.87
CA THR A 35 6.41 -9.18 10.56
C THR A 35 5.57 -8.65 9.40
N GLU A 36 5.83 -7.42 8.95
CA GLU A 36 5.12 -6.74 7.86
C GLU A 36 6.11 -6.31 6.77
N PRO A 37 6.75 -7.26 6.07
CA PRO A 37 7.86 -6.97 5.16
C PRO A 37 7.42 -6.42 3.80
N LEU A 38 6.13 -6.17 3.59
CA LEU A 38 5.56 -5.71 2.32
C LEU A 38 4.85 -4.37 2.51
N CYS A 39 4.62 -3.66 1.41
CA CYS A 39 3.69 -2.54 1.40
C CYS A 39 2.36 -2.92 0.77
N MET A 40 1.29 -2.29 1.23
CA MET A 40 -0.04 -2.41 0.66
C MET A 40 -0.64 -1.03 0.42
N ASN A 41 -1.45 -0.93 -0.62
CA ASN A 41 -2.37 0.17 -0.87
C ASN A 41 -3.76 -0.37 -1.15
N THR A 42 -4.76 0.04 -0.39
CA THR A 42 -6.17 -0.31 -0.62
C THR A 42 -6.93 0.91 -1.09
N ILE A 43 -7.63 0.79 -2.20
CA ILE A 43 -8.44 1.84 -2.80
C ILE A 43 -9.89 1.38 -2.88
N SER A 44 -10.81 2.24 -2.48
CA SER A 44 -12.25 2.06 -2.69
C SER A 44 -12.81 3.26 -3.44
N GLN A 45 -13.93 3.06 -4.14
CA GLN A 45 -14.60 4.12 -4.91
C GLN A 45 -16.12 4.06 -4.71
N THR A 46 -16.72 5.21 -4.41
CA THR A 46 -18.17 5.35 -4.31
C THR A 46 -18.83 5.47 -5.69
N MET A 47 -20.16 5.32 -5.76
CA MET A 47 -20.90 5.53 -7.02
C MET A 47 -20.75 6.96 -7.59
N ALA A 48 -20.44 7.94 -6.76
CA ALA A 48 -20.17 9.32 -7.19
C ALA A 48 -18.75 9.51 -7.75
N GLY A 49 -17.91 8.47 -7.69
CA GLY A 49 -16.53 8.50 -8.14
C GLY A 49 -15.52 8.88 -7.06
N GLU A 50 -15.95 9.23 -5.83
CA GLU A 50 -15.02 9.58 -4.75
C GLU A 50 -14.20 8.37 -4.33
N ARG A 51 -12.87 8.52 -4.27
CA ARG A 51 -11.96 7.47 -3.84
C ARG A 51 -11.50 7.65 -2.40
N ALA A 52 -11.19 6.54 -1.76
CA ALA A 52 -10.55 6.49 -0.46
C ALA A 52 -9.36 5.53 -0.53
N PHE A 53 -8.25 5.93 0.09
CA PHE A 53 -6.97 5.24 0.05
C PHE A 53 -6.54 4.87 1.47
N ILE A 54 -6.00 3.67 1.62
CA ILE A 54 -5.39 3.18 2.86
C ILE A 54 -4.06 2.53 2.47
N LYS A 55 -2.97 3.22 2.76
CA LYS A 55 -1.60 2.73 2.53
C LYS A 55 -0.93 2.35 3.83
N GLY A 56 -0.07 1.33 3.81
CA GLY A 56 0.76 0.97 4.94
C GLY A 56 1.58 -0.29 4.73
N CYS A 57 2.24 -0.71 5.80
CA CYS A 57 2.94 -1.99 5.88
C CYS A 57 1.92 -3.14 5.90
N ALA A 58 2.30 -4.30 5.38
CA ALA A 58 1.46 -5.48 5.34
C ALA A 58 2.26 -6.77 5.51
N SER A 59 1.63 -7.76 6.10
CA SER A 59 2.16 -9.12 6.16
C SER A 59 1.98 -9.87 4.84
N VAL A 60 2.77 -10.93 4.64
CA VAL A 60 2.62 -11.86 3.51
C VAL A 60 1.23 -12.48 3.46
N ALA A 61 0.65 -12.81 4.62
CA ALA A 61 -0.68 -13.39 4.71
C ALA A 61 -1.77 -12.42 4.25
N GLU A 62 -1.68 -11.15 4.65
CA GLU A 62 -2.62 -10.12 4.20
C GLU A 62 -2.50 -9.86 2.70
N CYS A 63 -1.28 -9.80 2.16
CA CYS A 63 -1.08 -9.61 0.73
C CYS A 63 -1.58 -10.80 -0.10
N LYS A 64 -1.42 -12.02 0.40
CA LYS A 64 -2.02 -13.20 -0.23
C LYS A 64 -3.56 -13.12 -0.25
N ASP A 65 -4.19 -12.74 0.86
CA ASP A 65 -5.65 -12.66 0.94
C ASP A 65 -6.23 -11.47 0.13
N LYS A 66 -5.79 -10.25 0.43
CA LYS A 66 -6.40 -9.01 -0.08
C LYS A 66 -5.96 -8.68 -1.51
N TRP A 67 -4.68 -8.86 -1.82
CA TRP A 67 -4.17 -8.60 -3.16
C TRP A 67 -4.33 -9.82 -4.06
N TRP A 68 -3.61 -10.90 -3.79
CA TRP A 68 -3.52 -12.02 -4.74
C TRP A 68 -4.86 -12.72 -4.97
N LEU A 69 -5.56 -13.11 -3.90
CA LEU A 69 -6.81 -13.86 -4.01
C LEU A 69 -8.02 -12.98 -4.36
N LYS A 70 -8.07 -11.73 -3.91
CA LYS A 70 -9.25 -10.86 -4.03
C LYS A 70 -9.16 -9.75 -5.07
N THR A 71 -7.95 -9.34 -5.48
CA THR A 71 -7.75 -8.16 -6.35
C THR A 71 -7.01 -8.48 -7.65
N ALA A 72 -6.00 -9.35 -7.67
CA ALA A 72 -5.13 -9.53 -8.84
C ALA A 72 -5.87 -9.98 -10.12
N GLY A 73 -6.99 -10.70 -9.99
CA GLY A 73 -7.84 -11.11 -11.11
C GLY A 73 -8.94 -10.12 -11.51
N ARG A 74 -9.06 -8.97 -10.83
CA ARG A 74 -10.14 -8.00 -11.00
C ARG A 74 -9.73 -6.86 -11.93
N ALA A 75 -10.10 -6.95 -13.20
CA ALA A 75 -9.72 -5.97 -14.22
C ALA A 75 -10.19 -4.54 -13.89
N ASP A 76 -11.32 -4.39 -13.21
CA ASP A 76 -11.86 -3.11 -12.73
C ASP A 76 -10.91 -2.39 -11.76
N CYS A 77 -10.12 -3.13 -10.98
CA CYS A 77 -9.13 -2.55 -10.07
C CYS A 77 -7.94 -1.92 -10.81
N PHE A 78 -7.59 -2.40 -12.01
CA PHE A 78 -6.46 -1.87 -12.78
C PHE A 78 -6.78 -0.59 -13.56
N LEU A 79 -7.99 -0.04 -13.38
CA LEU A 79 -8.39 1.27 -13.90
C LEU A 79 -8.13 2.40 -12.89
N LEU A 80 -7.58 2.08 -11.73
CA LEU A 80 -7.31 3.04 -10.66
C LEU A 80 -6.03 3.83 -10.92
N ASP A 81 -6.02 5.07 -10.44
CA ASP A 81 -4.92 6.02 -10.54
C ASP A 81 -4.76 6.80 -9.21
N ASP A 82 -3.75 7.66 -9.11
CA ASP A 82 -3.43 8.46 -7.91
C ASP A 82 -4.47 9.55 -7.59
N GLY A 83 -5.42 9.79 -8.49
CA GLY A 83 -6.43 10.81 -8.35
C GLY A 83 -7.45 10.51 -7.25
N PRO A 84 -7.96 11.54 -6.56
CA PRO A 84 -8.94 11.39 -5.48
C PRO A 84 -10.34 11.01 -5.98
N THR A 85 -10.55 11.03 -7.30
CA THR A 85 -11.82 10.70 -7.95
C THR A 85 -11.57 9.83 -9.17
N GLY A 86 -12.53 8.95 -9.47
CA GLY A 86 -12.61 8.21 -10.71
C GLY A 86 -13.96 8.38 -11.39
N PRO A 87 -14.30 7.52 -12.36
CA PRO A 87 -15.53 7.65 -13.13
C PRO A 87 -16.77 7.41 -12.26
N ALA A 88 -17.74 8.32 -12.34
CA ALA A 88 -19.04 8.13 -11.71
C ALA A 88 -19.78 6.92 -12.33
N GLY A 89 -20.64 6.27 -11.54
CA GLY A 89 -21.36 5.07 -11.94
C GLY A 89 -20.60 3.75 -11.73
N LEU A 90 -19.31 3.82 -11.38
CA LEU A 90 -18.50 2.66 -10.98
C LEU A 90 -18.30 2.66 -9.46
N ARG A 91 -18.75 1.59 -8.79
CA ARG A 91 -18.43 1.33 -7.39
C ARG A 91 -17.37 0.25 -7.27
N LEU A 92 -16.35 0.52 -6.47
CA LEU A 92 -15.31 -0.43 -6.13
C LEU A 92 -15.28 -0.57 -4.60
N ASP A 93 -15.68 -1.74 -4.09
CA ASP A 93 -15.75 -1.94 -2.63
C ASP A 93 -14.36 -1.91 -1.97
N ALA A 94 -13.38 -2.62 -2.55
CA ALA A 94 -11.97 -2.49 -2.21
C ALA A 94 -11.10 -3.17 -3.30
N CYS A 95 -10.02 -2.51 -3.69
CA CYS A 95 -8.94 -3.02 -4.53
C CYS A 95 -7.64 -2.83 -3.75
N ALA A 96 -7.00 -3.93 -3.35
CA ALA A 96 -5.77 -3.88 -2.56
C ALA A 96 -4.59 -4.33 -3.40
N PHE A 97 -3.55 -3.53 -3.50
CA PHE A 97 -2.31 -3.83 -4.22
C PHE A 97 -1.17 -4.00 -3.24
N CYS A 98 -0.43 -5.10 -3.35
CA CYS A 98 0.76 -5.32 -2.54
C CYS A 98 2.04 -5.29 -3.39
N CYS A 99 3.11 -4.81 -2.78
CA CYS A 99 4.41 -4.71 -3.42
C CYS A 99 5.57 -4.96 -2.44
N THR A 100 6.73 -5.27 -3.00
CA THR A 100 8.01 -5.47 -2.33
C THR A 100 8.95 -4.30 -2.61
N GLY A 101 9.81 -3.95 -1.66
CA GLY A 101 10.73 -2.82 -1.77
C GLY A 101 10.25 -1.57 -1.04
N SER A 102 11.21 -0.84 -0.45
CA SER A 102 10.91 0.34 0.36
C SER A 102 10.23 1.42 -0.48
N GLY A 103 9.07 1.91 -0.03
CA GLY A 103 8.31 2.96 -0.71
C GLY A 103 7.57 2.53 -1.97
N CYS A 104 7.53 1.23 -2.31
CA CYS A 104 6.91 0.74 -3.55
C CYS A 104 5.42 1.09 -3.70
N ASN A 105 4.72 1.35 -2.59
CA ASN A 105 3.30 1.72 -2.58
C ASN A 105 3.07 3.23 -2.71
N GLN A 106 4.01 4.00 -3.26
CA GLN A 106 3.85 5.44 -3.50
C GLN A 106 2.63 5.72 -4.38
N HIS A 107 2.48 4.95 -5.45
CA HIS A 107 1.38 5.07 -6.41
C HIS A 107 0.17 4.22 -6.03
N ALA A 108 -0.97 4.52 -6.66
CA ALA A 108 -2.24 3.84 -6.51
C ALA A 108 -2.09 2.35 -6.83
N ILE A 109 -1.48 2.08 -7.98
CA ILE A 109 -1.04 0.77 -8.42
C ILE A 109 0.50 0.80 -8.41
N PRO A 110 1.16 -0.06 -7.62
CA PRO A 110 2.61 -0.19 -7.65
C PRO A 110 3.13 -0.57 -9.04
N ASP A 111 4.40 -0.24 -9.32
CA ASP A 111 5.05 -0.66 -10.55
C ASP A 111 5.09 -2.19 -10.66
N LEU A 112 4.82 -2.71 -11.85
CA LEU A 112 4.79 -4.15 -12.14
C LEU A 112 5.98 -4.96 -11.58
N PRO A 113 7.26 -4.52 -11.71
CA PRO A 113 8.38 -5.26 -11.14
C PRO A 113 8.35 -5.38 -9.61
N ASP A 114 7.68 -4.45 -8.93
CA ASP A 114 7.62 -4.42 -7.46
C ASP A 114 6.38 -5.14 -6.93
N MET A 115 5.42 -5.51 -7.78
CA MET A 115 4.20 -6.17 -7.35
C MET A 115 4.48 -7.51 -6.68
N TYR A 116 3.88 -7.72 -5.52
CA TYR A 116 4.02 -8.97 -4.79
C TYR A 116 3.39 -10.14 -5.56
N GLN A 117 4.18 -11.20 -5.71
CA GLN A 117 3.78 -12.49 -6.25
C GLN A 117 4.11 -13.58 -5.22
N PRO A 118 3.13 -14.42 -4.81
CA PRO A 118 3.32 -15.43 -3.78
C PRO A 118 4.11 -16.67 -4.23
#